data_AF-A0A7C3T072-F1
#
_entry.id   AF-A0A7C3T072-F1
#
_cell.length_a   1.000
_cell.length_b   1.000
_cell.length_c   1.000
_cell.angle_alpha   90.00
_cell.angle_beta   90.00
_cell.angle_gamma   90.00
#
_symmetry.space_group_name_H-M   'P 1'
#
loop_
_entity.id
_entity.type
_entity.pdbx_description
1 polymer ?
#
loop_
_entity_poly.entity_id
_entity_poly.type
_entity_poly.pdbx_seq_one_letter_code
_entity_poly.pdbx_strand_id
1 'polypeptide(L)'
;MVDFLQVLNEYYVRNRNKRIKREFMEVLSKDVEQLSGPQRYIYEIYVEPNLSVLQEALYEAFRQAGSPLEEWRAAVLENPPSIINHVAKKILVRAIRERETGQA
;
A
#
# COMPACT_ATOMS: atom_id res chain seq x y z
N MET A 1 2.66 15.23 -2.52
CA MET A 1 2.34 13.95 -3.19
C MET A 1 2.40 12.86 -2.13
N VAL A 2 1.37 12.02 -2.02
CA VAL A 2 1.31 10.97 -0.99
C VAL A 2 2.28 9.85 -1.34
N ASP A 3 3.14 9.50 -0.39
CA ASP A 3 3.93 8.28 -0.42
C ASP A 3 3.21 7.19 0.37
N PHE A 4 2.59 6.23 -0.35
CA PHE A 4 1.86 5.13 0.26
C PHE A 4 2.74 4.18 1.07
N LEU A 5 4.02 4.07 0.73
CA LEU A 5 4.97 3.25 1.47
C LEU A 5 5.30 3.91 2.82
N GLN A 6 5.48 5.23 2.82
CA GLN A 6 5.63 5.99 4.05
C GLN A 6 4.37 5.88 4.92
N VAL A 7 3.18 6.09 4.35
CA VAL A 7 1.90 5.96 5.06
C VAL A 7 1.76 4.58 5.70
N LEU A 8 2.06 3.52 4.95
CA LEU A 8 2.01 2.15 5.47
C LEU A 8 3.00 1.97 6.62
N ASN A 9 4.25 2.42 6.47
CA ASN A 9 5.24 2.30 7.51
C ASN A 9 4.86 3.08 8.78
N GLU A 10 4.31 4.29 8.65
CA GLU A 10 3.79 5.08 9.77
C GLU A 10 2.64 4.37 10.50
N TYR A 11 1.72 3.75 9.76
CA TYR A 11 0.67 2.93 10.33
C TYR A 11 1.23 1.78 11.17
N TYR A 12 2.23 1.04 10.66
CA TYR A 12 2.88 -0.05 11.41
C TYR A 12 3.60 0.45 12.67
N VAL A 13 4.27 1.61 12.59
CA VAL A 13 4.95 2.20 13.74
C VAL A 13 3.95 2.59 14.83
N ARG A 14 2.87 3.29 14.46
CA ARG A 14 1.85 3.75 15.43
C ARG A 14 1.06 2.61 16.05
N ASN A 15 0.65 1.62 15.25
CA ASN A 15 -0.32 0.61 15.68
C ASN A 15 0.32 -0.71 16.11
N ARG A 16 1.54 -1.02 15.65
CA ARG A 16 2.20 -2.31 15.91
C ARG A 16 3.57 -2.18 16.58
N ASN A 17 4.03 -0.95 16.85
CA ASN A 17 5.37 -0.65 17.35
C ASN A 17 6.48 -1.36 16.54
N LYS A 18 6.27 -1.48 15.23
CA LYS A 18 7.18 -2.15 14.29
C LYS A 18 7.42 -1.28 13.07
N ARG A 19 8.61 -1.37 12.48
CA ARG A 19 8.95 -0.76 11.19
C ARG A 19 8.97 -1.82 10.11
N ILE A 20 8.60 -1.44 8.89
CA ILE A 20 8.80 -2.31 7.74
C ILE A 20 10.31 -2.42 7.51
N LYS A 21 10.82 -3.65 7.39
CA LYS A 21 12.24 -3.87 7.14
C LYS A 21 12.64 -3.27 5.79
N ARG A 22 13.87 -2.77 5.68
CA ARG A 22 14.40 -2.11 4.48
C ARG A 22 14.25 -2.97 3.21
N GLU A 23 14.55 -4.26 3.30
CA GLU A 23 14.42 -5.20 2.18
C GLU A 23 13.00 -5.28 1.62
N PHE A 24 11.98 -5.18 2.49
CA PHE A 24 10.58 -5.13 2.08
C PHE A 24 10.20 -3.77 1.51
N MET A 25 10.73 -2.68 2.08
CA MET A 25 10.53 -1.33 1.54
C MET A 25 11.05 -1.22 0.11
N GLU A 26 12.25 -1.76 -0.15
CA GLU A 26 12.87 -1.77 -1.48
C GLU A 26 12.10 -2.62 -2.50
N VAL A 27 11.48 -3.72 -2.07
CA VAL A 27 10.60 -4.52 -2.92
C VAL A 27 9.31 -3.75 -3.21
N LEU A 28 8.65 -3.24 -2.18
CA LEU A 28 7.36 -2.55 -2.30
C LEU A 28 7.43 -1.27 -3.16
N SER A 29 8.60 -0.61 -3.20
CA SER A 29 8.83 0.60 -3.99
C SER A 29 9.07 0.34 -5.48
N LYS A 30 9.10 -0.91 -5.94
CA LYS A 30 9.41 -1.28 -7.32
C LYS A 30 8.23 -1.95 -8.01
N ASP A 31 8.26 -1.95 -9.35
CA ASP A 31 7.41 -2.84 -10.13
C ASP A 31 7.90 -4.30 -10.02
N VAL A 32 6.99 -5.27 -10.09
CA VAL A 32 7.28 -6.72 -10.03
C VAL A 32 8.25 -7.12 -11.17
N GLU A 33 8.10 -6.51 -12.34
CA GLU A 33 8.96 -6.78 -13.49
C GLU A 33 10.41 -6.29 -13.28
N GLN A 34 10.61 -5.31 -12.40
CA GLN A 34 11.90 -4.69 -12.11
C GLN A 34 12.64 -5.34 -10.92
N LEU A 35 12.07 -6.37 -10.30
CA LEU A 35 12.70 -7.05 -9.17
C LEU A 35 13.89 -7.89 -9.62
N SER A 36 15.02 -7.72 -8.93
CA SER A 36 16.18 -8.62 -9.07
C SER A 36 15.89 -9.99 -8.45
N GLY A 37 16.72 -11.01 -8.71
CA GLY A 37 16.51 -12.37 -8.18
C GLY A 37 16.21 -12.44 -6.68
N PRO A 38 17.04 -11.84 -5.80
CA PRO A 38 16.75 -11.80 -4.36
C PRO A 38 15.48 -11.03 -3.99
N GLN A 39 15.18 -9.94 -4.70
CA GLN A 39 13.97 -9.14 -4.48
C GLN A 39 12.71 -9.90 -4.91
N ARG A 40 12.80 -10.66 -6.01
CA ARG A 40 11.72 -11.51 -6.51
C ARG A 40 11.44 -12.65 -5.54
N TYR A 41 12.47 -13.27 -4.97
CA TYR A 41 12.30 -14.26 -3.91
C TYR A 41 11.56 -13.67 -2.69
N ILE A 42 11.93 -12.47 -2.24
CA ILE A 42 11.22 -11.80 -1.14
C ILE A 42 9.76 -11.55 -1.52
N TYR A 43 9.52 -11.08 -2.74
CA TYR A 43 8.17 -10.83 -3.23
C TYR A 43 7.32 -12.10 -3.23
N GLU A 44 7.77 -13.16 -3.91
CA GLU A 44 7.02 -14.41 -4.10
C GLU A 44 6.76 -15.16 -2.78
N ILE A 45 7.74 -15.15 -1.86
CA ILE A 45 7.63 -15.94 -0.63
C ILE A 45 6.95 -15.16 0.50
N TYR A 46 7.15 -13.84 0.59
CA TYR A 46 6.70 -13.06 1.74
C TYR A 46 5.70 -11.96 1.42
N VAL A 47 5.79 -11.31 0.25
CA VAL A 47 4.90 -10.17 -0.07
C VAL A 47 3.61 -10.66 -0.73
N GLU A 48 3.72 -11.39 -1.83
CA GLU A 48 2.59 -11.86 -2.63
C GLU A 48 1.58 -12.67 -1.81
N PRO A 49 1.99 -13.66 -1.00
CA PRO A 49 1.05 -14.42 -0.17
C PRO A 49 0.34 -13.57 0.89
N ASN A 50 0.92 -12.42 1.26
CA ASN A 50 0.42 -11.52 2.30
C ASN A 50 -0.16 -10.22 1.73
N LEU A 51 -0.44 -10.14 0.42
CA LEU A 51 -0.98 -8.93 -0.22
C LEU A 51 -2.32 -8.49 0.36
N SER A 52 -3.16 -9.43 0.82
CA SER A 52 -4.42 -9.11 1.50
C SER A 52 -4.20 -8.38 2.81
N VAL A 53 -3.18 -8.80 3.59
CA VAL A 53 -2.80 -8.14 4.84
C VAL A 53 -2.26 -6.74 4.58
N LEU A 54 -1.46 -6.56 3.54
CA LEU A 54 -0.96 -5.24 3.12
C LEU A 54 -2.09 -4.31 2.67
N GLN A 55 -3.04 -4.84 1.90
CA GLN A 55 -4.25 -4.12 1.50
C GLN A 55 -5.03 -3.63 2.72
N GLU A 56 -5.31 -4.52 3.67
CA GLU A 56 -6.07 -4.16 4.86
C GLU A 56 -5.34 -3.14 5.74
N ALA A 57 -4.02 -3.31 5.93
CA ALA A 57 -3.21 -2.34 6.67
C ALA A 57 -3.23 -0.95 6.01
N LEU A 58 -3.18 -0.89 4.67
CA LEU A 58 -3.23 0.39 3.95
C LEU A 58 -4.63 1.02 3.97
N TYR A 59 -5.69 0.20 3.96
CA TYR A 59 -7.07 0.66 4.11
C TYR A 59 -7.34 1.22 5.52
N GLU A 60 -6.83 0.56 6.56
CA GLU A 60 -6.89 1.08 7.93
C GLU A 60 -6.11 2.40 8.06
N ALA A 61 -4.94 2.51 7.41
CA ALA A 61 -4.19 3.76 7.36
C ALA A 61 -4.99 4.89 6.67
N PHE A 62 -5.71 4.57 5.58
CA PHE A 62 -6.63 5.50 4.90
C PHE A 62 -7.75 5.99 5.84
N ARG A 63 -8.38 5.07 6.58
CA ARG A 63 -9.43 5.41 7.55
C ARG A 63 -8.90 6.30 8.66
N GLN A 64 -7.73 5.97 9.22
CA GLN A 64 -7.08 6.76 10.28
C GLN A 64 -6.67 8.16 9.82
N ALA A 65 -6.36 8.34 8.54
CA ALA A 65 -6.06 9.64 7.96
C ALA A 65 -7.31 10.50 7.66
N GLY A 66 -8.51 10.04 8.02
CA GLY A 66 -9.76 10.78 7.78
C GLY A 66 -10.31 10.63 6.36
N SER A 67 -10.03 9.52 5.68
CA SER A 67 -10.49 9.24 4.30
C SER A 67 -10.11 10.30 3.26
N PRO A 68 -8.80 10.59 3.06
CA PRO A 68 -8.28 11.61 2.13
C PRO A 68 -8.38 11.19 0.65
N LEU A 69 -9.60 10.91 0.17
CA LEU A 69 -9.85 10.26 -1.12
C LEU A 69 -9.24 11.00 -2.32
N GLU A 70 -9.44 12.32 -2.40
CA GLU A 70 -8.95 13.13 -3.52
C GLU A 70 -7.42 13.14 -3.62
N GLU A 71 -6.74 13.29 -2.47
CA GLU A 71 -5.28 13.33 -2.41
C GLU A 71 -4.67 11.97 -2.82
N TRP A 72 -5.24 10.88 -2.32
CA TRP A 72 -4.79 9.54 -2.66
C TRP A 72 -5.08 9.20 -4.12
N ARG A 73 -6.22 9.65 -4.65
CA ARG A 73 -6.57 9.50 -6.08
C ARG A 73 -5.55 10.20 -6.97
N ALA A 74 -5.19 11.45 -6.66
CA ALA A 74 -4.14 12.16 -7.39
C ALA A 74 -2.80 11.41 -7.31
N ALA A 75 -2.41 10.96 -6.11
CA ALA A 75 -1.16 10.23 -5.92
C ALA A 75 -1.10 8.91 -6.70
N VAL A 76 -2.19 8.14 -6.80
CA VAL A 76 -2.20 6.90 -7.61
C VAL A 76 -2.06 7.17 -9.11
N LEU A 77 -2.55 8.32 -9.60
CA LEU A 77 -2.45 8.68 -11.01
C LEU A 77 -1.08 9.26 -11.38
N GLU A 78 -0.43 9.96 -10.44
CA GLU A 78 0.83 10.67 -10.66
C GLU A 78 2.07 9.83 -10.31
N ASN A 79 1.95 8.88 -9.38
CA ASN A 79 3.09 8.07 -8.98
C ASN A 79 3.47 7.01 -10.03
N PRO A 80 4.78 6.70 -10.18
CA PRO A 80 5.23 5.63 -11.07
C PRO A 80 4.70 4.26 -10.63
N PRO A 81 4.62 3.27 -11.53
CA PRO A 81 4.26 1.90 -11.19
C PRO A 81 5.16 1.32 -10.10
N SER A 82 4.54 0.79 -9.05
CA SER A 82 5.20 0.03 -7.99
C SER A 82 4.19 -0.89 -7.30
N ILE A 83 4.66 -1.92 -6.60
CA ILE A 83 3.80 -2.85 -5.87
C ILE A 83 2.91 -2.10 -4.87
N ILE A 84 3.45 -1.15 -4.10
CA ILE A 84 2.65 -0.39 -3.13
C ILE A 84 1.59 0.49 -3.81
N ASN A 85 1.90 1.07 -4.97
CA ASN A 85 0.93 1.88 -5.73
C ASN A 85 -0.18 1.02 -6.33
N HIS A 86 0.13 -0.21 -6.75
CA HIS A 86 -0.88 -1.18 -7.17
C HIS A 86 -1.81 -1.59 -6.02
N VAL A 87 -1.26 -1.76 -4.82
CA VAL A 87 -2.06 -1.99 -3.61
C VAL A 87 -2.94 -0.79 -3.32
N ALA A 88 -2.39 0.43 -3.31
CA ALA A 88 -3.13 1.67 -3.08
C ALA A 88 -4.29 1.87 -4.07
N LYS A 89 -4.08 1.57 -5.36
CA LYS A 89 -5.14 1.63 -6.37
C LYS A 89 -6.32 0.72 -6.05
N LYS A 90 -6.07 -0.51 -5.58
CA LYS A 90 -7.15 -1.43 -5.16
C LYS A 90 -7.92 -0.88 -3.95
N ILE A 91 -7.21 -0.28 -3.00
CA ILE A 91 -7.80 0.33 -1.81
C ILE A 91 -8.69 1.53 -2.16
N LEU A 92 -8.25 2.39 -3.07
CA LEU A 92 -9.07 3.50 -3.56
C LEU A 92 -10.36 3.01 -4.22
N VAL A 93 -10.28 1.99 -5.08
CA VAL A 93 -11.48 1.42 -5.72
C VAL A 93 -12.45 0.86 -4.67
N ARG A 94 -11.94 0.19 -3.62
CA ARG A 94 -12.75 -0.28 -2.50
C ARG A 94 -13.41 0.89 -1.75
N ALA A 95 -12.64 1.91 -1.37
CA ALA A 95 -13.14 3.06 -0.63
C ALA A 95 -14.20 3.88 -1.40
N ILE A 96 -14.06 4.01 -2.72
CA ILE A 96 -15.07 4.64 -3.59
C ILE A 96 -16.37 3.83 -3.54
N ARG A 97 -16.29 2.51 -3.72
CA ARG A 97 -17.47 1.63 -3.69
C ARG A 97 -18.21 1.70 -2.37
N GLU A 98 -17.50 1.66 -1.24
CA GLU A 98 -18.11 1.75 0.10
C GLU A 98 -18.84 3.09 0.31
N ARG A 99 -18.29 4.19 -0.21
CA ARG A 99 -18.97 5.50 -0.19
C ARG A 99 -20.22 5.54 -1.08
N GLU A 100 -20.17 4.92 -2.25
CA GLU A 100 -21.31 4.87 -3.19
C GLU A 100 -22.43 3.96 -2.71
N THR A 101 -22.11 2.85 -2.03
CA THR A 101 -23.10 1.87 -1.55
C THR A 101 -23.59 2.13 -0.13
N GLY A 102 -22.96 3.05 0.61
CA GLY A 102 -23.29 3.33 2.01
C GLY A 102 -23.00 2.16 2.96
N GLN A 103 -22.24 1.16 2.52
CA GLN A 103 -21.81 0.03 3.35
C GLN A 103 -20.44 0.36 3.96
N ALA A 104 -20.42 0.57 5.28
CA ALA A 104 -19.22 0.79 6.09
C ALA A 104 -19.18 -0.18 7.26
#